data_AF-A0A939WBZ1-F1
#
_entry.id   AF-A0A939WBZ1-F1
#
_cell.length_a   1.000
_cell.length_b   1.000
_cell.length_c   1.000
_cell.angle_alpha   90.00
_cell.angle_beta   90.00
_cell.angle_gamma   90.00
#
_symmetry.space_group_name_H-M   'P 1'
#
loop_
_entity.id
_entity.type
_entity.pdbx_description
1 polymer ?
#
loop_
_entity_poly.entity_id
_entity_poly.type
_entity_poly.pdbx_seq_one_letter_code
_entity_poly.pdbx_strand_id
1 'polypeptide(L)'
;ELGTASTIGGQGIGAELLLPAGLLHAELVQWCRENGRNPVHEAFFGGEEYALLGACAPDMLLSLHAAIPGFWEIGSVTDRPGIYCNNERMDGRGGFDHFAGACGGAKQ
;
A
#
# COMPACT_ATOMS: atom_id res chain seq x y z
N GLU A 1 19.08 -4.48 25.88
CA GLU A 1 18.27 -3.29 25.59
C GLU A 1 17.35 -3.62 24.42
N LEU A 2 16.06 -3.33 24.56
CA LEU A 2 15.03 -3.64 23.57
C LEU A 2 15.23 -2.75 22.34
N GLY A 3 15.46 -3.38 21.18
CA GLY A 3 15.63 -2.68 19.91
C GLY A 3 14.37 -1.90 19.55
N THR A 4 14.47 -0.58 19.56
CA THR A 4 13.46 0.31 18.99
C THR A 4 13.44 0.08 17.48
N ALA A 5 12.29 -0.34 16.96
CA ALA A 5 11.99 -0.27 15.54
C ALA A 5 12.42 1.12 15.03
N SER A 6 13.31 1.15 14.04
CA SER A 6 13.72 2.38 13.38
C SER A 6 12.48 2.98 12.75
N THR A 7 11.88 3.94 13.44
CA THR A 7 10.82 4.78 12.89
C THR A 7 11.50 5.57 11.79
N ILE A 8 11.16 5.32 10.53
CA ILE A 8 11.62 6.15 9.41
C ILE A 8 11.03 7.54 9.66
N GLY A 9 11.83 8.37 10.34
CA GLY A 9 11.47 9.71 10.79
C GLY A 9 11.51 10.70 9.65
N GLY A 10 10.40 10.82 8.93
CA GLY A 10 9.96 12.10 8.37
C GLY A 10 8.96 12.71 9.35
N GLN A 11 9.17 13.96 9.77
CA GLN A 11 8.22 14.70 10.60
C GLN A 11 6.84 14.70 9.91
N GLY A 12 5.85 13.99 10.46
CA GLY A 12 4.44 14.11 10.07
C GLY A 12 4.01 13.49 8.74
N ILE A 13 4.90 12.94 7.90
CA ILE A 13 4.50 12.54 6.55
C ILE A 13 3.82 11.16 6.55
N GLY A 14 2.51 11.13 6.32
CA GLY A 14 1.74 9.92 5.99
C GLY A 14 1.12 9.99 4.60
N ALA A 15 0.22 9.05 4.30
CA ALA A 15 -0.45 8.99 3.02
C ALA A 15 -1.92 8.59 3.17
N GLU A 16 -2.78 9.24 2.40
CA GLU A 16 -4.20 8.90 2.29
C GLU A 16 -4.46 8.45 0.86
N LEU A 17 -4.79 7.16 0.71
CA LEU A 17 -4.99 6.49 -0.56
C LEU A 17 -6.46 6.18 -0.80
N LEU A 18 -6.85 6.21 -2.07
CA LEU A 18 -8.15 5.79 -2.57
C LEU A 18 -7.94 4.71 -3.63
N LEU A 19 -8.28 3.47 -3.28
CA LEU A 19 -8.24 2.31 -4.18
C LEU A 19 -9.67 1.76 -4.32
N PRO A 20 -10.49 2.32 -5.23
CA PRO A 20 -11.81 1.77 -5.49
C PRO A 20 -11.67 0.45 -6.26
N ALA A 21 -12.59 -0.49 -6.02
CA ALA A 21 -12.56 -1.79 -6.71
C ALA A 21 -12.58 -1.68 -8.25
N GLY A 22 -13.12 -0.59 -8.81
CA GLY A 22 -13.11 -0.33 -10.25
C GLY A 22 -11.73 0.01 -10.85
N LEU A 23 -10.75 0.36 -10.00
CA LEU A 23 -9.35 0.57 -10.40
C LEU A 23 -8.56 -0.74 -10.38
N LEU A 24 -9.05 -1.74 -9.66
CA LEU A 24 -8.40 -3.05 -9.52
C LEU A 24 -8.68 -3.94 -10.73
N HIS A 25 -7.73 -4.81 -11.04
CA HIS A 25 -7.86 -5.75 -12.16
C HIS A 25 -9.06 -6.70 -11.93
N ALA A 26 -9.85 -6.95 -12.98
CA ALA A 26 -11.08 -7.72 -12.88
C ALA A 26 -10.87 -9.14 -12.34
N GLU A 27 -9.73 -9.76 -12.67
CA GLU A 27 -9.35 -11.07 -12.14
C GLU A 27 -9.17 -11.06 -10.62
N LEU A 28 -8.48 -10.05 -10.07
CA LEU A 28 -8.31 -9.91 -8.62
C LEU A 28 -9.67 -9.77 -7.93
N VAL A 29 -10.54 -8.94 -8.48
CA VAL A 29 -11.90 -8.72 -7.95
C VAL A 29 -12.72 -10.01 -7.98
N GLN A 30 -12.67 -10.75 -9.09
CA GLN A 30 -13.39 -12.01 -9.24
C GLN A 30 -12.85 -13.07 -8.28
N TRP A 31 -11.53 -13.24 -8.21
CA TRP A 31 -10.90 -14.19 -7.29
C TRP A 31 -11.20 -13.86 -5.83
N CYS A 32 -11.14 -12.58 -5.44
CA CYS A 32 -11.49 -12.17 -4.08
C CYS A 32 -12.95 -12.48 -3.75
N ARG A 33 -13.86 -12.27 -4.70
CA ARG A 33 -15.27 -12.62 -4.54
C ARG A 33 -15.47 -14.12 -4.33
N GLU A 34 -14.77 -14.96 -5.09
CA GLU A 34 -14.85 -16.42 -4.99
C GLU A 34 -14.27 -16.96 -3.68
N ASN A 35 -13.30 -16.24 -3.10
CA ASN A 35 -12.56 -16.67 -1.91
C ASN A 35 -12.96 -15.90 -0.63
N GLY A 36 -13.97 -15.03 -0.68
CA GLY A 36 -14.43 -14.23 0.47
C GLY A 36 -13.38 -13.26 1.01
N ARG A 37 -12.52 -12.73 0.13
CA ARG A 37 -11.42 -11.82 0.47
C ARG A 37 -11.75 -10.38 0.09
N ASN A 38 -11.04 -9.42 0.69
CA ASN A 38 -11.15 -8.01 0.35
C ASN A 38 -10.13 -7.67 -0.77
N PRO A 39 -10.58 -7.27 -1.97
CA PRO A 39 -9.67 -6.99 -3.08
C PRO A 39 -8.74 -5.79 -2.81
N VAL A 40 -9.18 -4.82 -1.99
CA VAL A 40 -8.32 -3.69 -1.60
C VAL A 40 -7.17 -4.18 -0.71
N HIS A 41 -7.43 -5.11 0.21
CA HIS A 41 -6.39 -5.66 1.07
C HIS A 41 -5.39 -6.50 0.27
N GLU A 42 -5.87 -7.34 -0.65
CA GLU A 42 -4.98 -8.14 -1.50
C GLU A 42 -4.14 -7.24 -2.43
N ALA A 43 -4.72 -6.18 -3.01
CA ALA A 43 -3.96 -5.21 -3.80
C ALA A 43 -2.96 -4.39 -2.96
N PHE A 44 -3.30 -4.07 -1.72
CA PHE A 44 -2.47 -3.22 -0.86
C PHE A 44 -1.31 -3.99 -0.22
N PHE A 45 -1.54 -5.24 0.22
CA PHE A 45 -0.52 -6.09 0.86
C PHE A 45 0.16 -7.06 -0.11
N GLY A 46 -0.20 -7.04 -1.39
CA GLY A 46 0.58 -7.66 -2.45
C GLY A 46 2.01 -7.12 -2.49
N GLY A 47 2.96 -7.92 -2.95
CA GLY A 47 4.38 -7.57 -2.95
C GLY A 47 5.15 -7.92 -4.23
N GLU A 48 4.51 -8.59 -5.19
CA GLU A 48 5.16 -9.14 -6.40
C GLU A 48 4.57 -8.56 -7.69
N GLU A 49 3.85 -7.43 -7.60
CA GLU A 49 3.18 -6.78 -8.73
C GLU A 49 4.14 -5.93 -9.58
N TYR A 50 5.36 -5.66 -9.09
CA TYR A 50 6.41 -4.87 -9.75
C TYR A 50 5.93 -3.51 -10.32
N ALA A 51 4.86 -2.96 -9.75
CA ALA A 51 4.32 -1.67 -10.11
C ALA A 51 5.19 -0.53 -9.58
N LEU A 52 5.13 0.62 -10.24
CA LEU A 52 5.80 1.84 -9.77
C LEU A 52 4.87 2.61 -8.84
N LEU A 53 5.41 3.08 -7.71
CA LEU A 53 4.74 4.00 -6.80
C LEU A 53 5.63 5.23 -6.61
N GLY A 54 5.05 6.42 -6.80
CA GLY A 54 5.75 7.69 -6.66
C GLY A 54 4.83 8.80 -6.20
N ALA A 55 5.42 9.89 -5.71
CA ALA A 55 4.72 11.10 -5.32
C ALA A 55 5.27 12.29 -6.12
N CYS A 56 4.41 13.25 -6.42
CA CYS A 56 4.76 14.47 -7.14
C CYS A 56 3.93 15.65 -6.59
N ALA A 57 4.33 16.88 -6.92
CA ALA A 57 3.50 18.05 -6.62
C ALA A 57 2.24 18.05 -7.52
N PRO A 58 1.07 18.49 -7.01
CA PRO A 58 -0.19 18.41 -7.76
C PRO A 58 -0.18 19.13 -9.11
N ASP A 59 0.58 20.21 -9.24
CA ASP A 59 0.73 20.97 -10.48
C ASP A 59 1.49 20.21 -11.58
N MET A 60 2.23 19.14 -11.25
CA MET A 60 2.92 18.28 -12.21
C MET A 60 2.04 17.15 -12.77
N LEU A 61 0.87 16.87 -12.19
CA LEU A 61 0.01 15.75 -12.58
C LEU A 61 -0.39 15.80 -14.06
N LEU A 62 -0.71 17.00 -14.58
CA LEU A 62 -1.09 17.17 -15.98
C LEU A 62 0.05 16.76 -16.93
N SER A 63 1.28 17.20 -16.63
CA SER A 63 2.47 16.84 -17.42
C SER A 63 2.79 15.36 -17.33
N LEU A 64 2.62 14.76 -16.15
CA LEU A 64 2.80 13.31 -15.97
C LEU A 64 1.75 12.53 -16.76
N HIS A 65 0.47 12.94 -16.77
CA HIS A 65 -0.58 12.26 -17.54
C HIS A 65 -0.32 12.27 -19.04
N ALA A 66 0.29 13.34 -19.54
CA ALA A 66 0.73 13.41 -20.91
C ALA A 66 1.95 12.50 -21.20
N ALA A 67 2.88 12.38 -20.24
CA ALA A 67 4.15 11.67 -20.43
C ALA A 67 4.06 10.15 -20.14
N ILE A 68 3.18 9.73 -19.23
CA ILE A 68 3.05 8.35 -18.75
C ILE A 68 1.60 7.91 -18.94
N PRO A 69 1.25 7.34 -20.10
CA PRO A 69 -0.08 6.79 -20.30
C PRO A 69 -0.37 5.66 -19.30
N GLY A 70 -1.52 5.73 -18.63
CA GLY A 70 -2.02 4.63 -17.80
C GLY A 70 -1.50 4.57 -16.36
N PHE A 71 -0.79 5.58 -15.84
CA PHE A 71 -0.63 5.68 -14.38
C PHE A 71 -1.93 6.18 -13.74
N TRP A 72 -2.05 5.91 -12.44
CA TRP A 72 -3.19 6.29 -11.63
C TRP A 72 -2.75 7.22 -10.51
N GLU A 73 -3.47 8.32 -10.32
CA GLU A 73 -3.41 9.08 -9.09
C GLU A 73 -4.27 8.36 -8.05
N ILE A 74 -3.64 7.85 -7.00
CA ILE A 74 -4.29 7.00 -5.99
C ILE A 74 -4.36 7.66 -4.61
N GLY A 75 -3.99 8.94 -4.47
CA GLY A 75 -4.04 9.61 -3.18
C GLY A 75 -3.05 10.76 -3.03
N SER A 76 -2.89 11.21 -1.78
CA SER A 76 -2.04 12.34 -1.42
C SER A 76 -1.15 12.02 -0.22
N VAL A 77 0.03 12.63 -0.21
CA VAL A 77 0.90 12.69 0.97
C VAL A 77 0.32 13.73 1.94
N THR A 78 0.26 13.40 3.23
CA THR A 78 -0.41 14.22 4.26
C THR A 78 0.47 14.42 5.49
N ASP A 79 0.12 15.39 6.33
CA ASP A 79 0.76 15.63 7.64
C ASP A 79 0.23 14.68 8.74
N ARG A 80 -0.74 13.81 8.42
CA ARG A 80 -1.27 12.82 9.34
C ARG A 80 -0.37 11.58 9.32
N PRO A 81 0.22 11.17 10.46
CA PRO A 81 1.05 9.98 10.49
C PRO A 81 0.28 8.70 10.12
N GLY A 82 0.94 7.83 9.38
CA GLY A 82 0.45 6.52 8.97
C GLY A 82 -0.05 6.47 7.53
N ILE A 83 -0.35 5.26 7.06
CA ILE A 83 -0.92 5.03 5.73
C ILE A 83 -2.37 4.62 5.90
N TYR A 84 -3.26 5.36 5.25
CA TYR A 84 -4.69 5.08 5.20
C TYR A 84 -5.08 4.75 3.77
N CYS A 85 -5.94 3.76 3.58
CA CYS A 85 -6.50 3.42 2.29
C CYS A 85 -8.01 3.23 2.45
N ASN A 86 -8.82 3.96 1.67
CA ASN A 86 -10.28 3.97 1.78
C ASN A 86 -10.77 4.23 3.23
N ASN A 87 -10.11 5.15 3.93
CA ASN A 87 -10.33 5.52 5.35
C ASN A 87 -9.97 4.44 6.39
N GLU A 88 -9.46 3.28 5.97
CA GLU A 88 -8.94 2.25 6.86
C GLU A 88 -7.43 2.44 7.05
N ARG A 89 -6.94 2.30 8.29
CA ARG A 89 -5.52 2.39 8.62
C ARG A 89 -4.80 1.08 8.27
N MET A 90 -3.78 1.14 7.42
CA MET A 90 -3.15 -0.06 6.83
C MET A 90 -1.75 -0.39 7.37
N ASP A 91 -1.09 0.55 8.05
CA ASP A 91 0.29 0.41 8.55
C ASP A 91 0.46 -0.57 9.74
N GLY A 92 -0.60 -1.27 10.15
CA GLY A 92 -0.56 -2.30 11.19
C GLY A 92 -0.07 -3.67 10.71
N ARG A 93 -0.03 -3.89 9.39
CA ARG A 93 0.46 -5.14 8.77
C ARG A 93 1.57 -4.75 7.79
N GLY A 94 2.80 -5.17 8.08
CA GLY A 94 3.94 -4.92 7.20
C GLY A 94 3.85 -5.68 5.88
N GLY A 95 4.70 -5.31 4.92
CA GLY A 95 4.95 -6.13 3.73
C GLY A 95 5.65 -7.45 4.08
N PHE A 96 5.99 -8.24 3.05
CA PHE A 96 6.69 -9.49 3.23
C PHE A 96 8.01 -9.33 4.01
N ASP A 97 8.23 -10.18 5.01
CA ASP A 97 9.44 -10.23 5.84
C ASP A 97 10.09 -11.61 5.73
N HIS A 98 11.28 -11.66 5.13
CA HIS A 98 12.08 -12.87 4.93
C HIS A 98 12.44 -13.60 6.23
N PHE A 99 12.44 -12.92 7.38
CA PHE A 99 12.93 -13.45 8.65
C PHE A 99 11.82 -13.74 9.66
N ALA A 100 10.58 -13.34 9.39
CA ALA A 100 9.46 -13.52 10.32
C ALA A 100 9.18 -15.00 10.69
N GLY A 101 9.51 -15.96 9.81
CA GLY A 101 9.35 -17.40 10.06
C GLY A 101 10.54 -18.10 10.73
N ALA A 102 11.70 -17.45 10.85
CA ALA A 102 12.93 -18.09 11.37
C ALA A 102 12.98 -18.11 12.91
N CYS A 103 12.14 -17.30 13.58
CA CYS A 103 11.98 -17.30 15.03
C CYS A 103 10.73 -18.07 15.47
N GLY A 104 10.63 -19.35 15.09
CA GLY A 104 9.47 -20.21 15.35
C GLY A 104 9.83 -21.55 15.99
N GLY A 105 10.70 -21.56 17.01
CA GLY A 105 10.97 -22.74 17.81
C GLY A 105 9.94 -22.93 18.92
N ALA A 106 8.76 -23.45 18.59
CA ALA A 106 7.89 -24.20 19.52
C ALA A 106 6.92 -25.05 18.70
N LYS A 107 7.11 -26.38 18.76
CA LYS A 107 6.18 -27.35 18.18
C LYS A 107 4.84 -27.33 18.91
N GLN A 108 3.79 -27.64 18.15
CA GLN A 108 2.44 -28.01 18.63
C GLN A 108 2.50 -29.16 19.64
#